data_AF-A0A424NSH5-F1
#
_entry.id   AF-A0A424NSH5-F1
#
_cell.length_a   1.000
_cell.length_b   1.000
_cell.length_c   1.000
_cell.angle_alpha   90.00
_cell.angle_beta   90.00
_cell.angle_gamma   90.00
#
_symmetry.space_group_name_H-M   'P 1'
#
loop_
_entity.id
_entity.type
_entity.pdbx_description
1 polymer ?
#
loop_
_entity_poly.entity_id
_entity_poly.type
_entity_poly.pdbx_seq_one_letter_code
_entity_poly.pdbx_strand_id
1 'polypeptide(L)'
;MHKSLIIIFVFCSMMLSSQNNFLTKKMTTEETKRMNNYLSSIVIAADVITTPPNFNVRTMAEWEEIQALTIAWEGFEPILTEIVRNSVDQCKVLIACDDPNEVENYLDYYGVNTSNVEYLDVSTNSIWMRDYGQNTIYKDDVDSIYLVDWVYNRPRPQDDTFPEFLANYMEIDVYQTSQDPNLLIHTGGNFMSDGFGTAFSSNLVLDENDINENSIDQIMNNFMGIDTYIKMETLQFDGIHHIDMHMKLLDEETLLVAEYPEGMSDGPQIEENLQYILDNFTTKWGTPFKVIRIPSPPSTSGYYPGEQPNLNNAVDGYYRTYTNSVFVNKTVLVPFYREEYDTIAQRIYEEALPGYNIVGIDCDDSGNNIISQGGAIHCITHSVGVNDPLLISYKKLEDYCPSPVPYVGLQALVKHKSGISEVFFNYRFAGDVEFTSIAMQNQGDDIWDIVITFDELTEVEYYVHAIANNGKQQFKPMTALNGGVNSFSYSFDECEGDECIPSLIPGCSFVSVWDPVCGCDGTTYSNSSEANCYNIFDWTEGPCESSIGLDSYLDNHDKNIINIFDVSGRMINQKKEDKIVIILYDDGTVEKKYIN
;
A
#
# COMPACT_ATOMS: atom_id res chain seq x y z
N MET A 1 -33.66 -77.34 23.85
CA MET A 1 -33.09 -76.33 24.76
C MET A 1 -31.69 -76.00 24.29
N HIS A 2 -31.55 -74.88 23.58
CA HIS A 2 -30.27 -74.28 23.21
C HIS A 2 -29.56 -73.72 24.44
N LYS A 3 -28.23 -73.82 24.48
CA LYS A 3 -27.38 -72.75 25.02
C LYS A 3 -26.15 -72.62 24.11
N SER A 4 -26.22 -71.64 23.22
CA SER A 4 -25.10 -71.14 22.43
C SER A 4 -24.20 -70.29 23.33
N LEU A 5 -22.90 -70.54 23.29
CA LEU A 5 -21.88 -69.69 23.93
C LEU A 5 -21.56 -68.55 22.96
N ILE A 6 -21.96 -67.32 23.30
CA ILE A 6 -21.59 -66.11 22.57
C ILE A 6 -20.27 -65.61 23.14
N ILE A 7 -19.22 -65.61 22.32
CA ILE A 7 -17.94 -64.96 22.62
C ILE A 7 -18.06 -63.52 22.12
N ILE A 8 -18.11 -62.58 23.06
CA ILE A 8 -18.13 -61.14 22.79
C ILE A 8 -16.68 -60.70 22.56
N PHE A 9 -16.31 -60.40 21.31
CA PHE A 9 -15.12 -59.63 20.99
C PHE A 9 -15.41 -58.16 21.30
N VAL A 10 -14.82 -57.64 22.37
CA VAL A 10 -14.79 -56.20 22.65
C VAL A 10 -13.75 -55.59 21.72
N PHE A 11 -14.21 -55.05 20.59
CA PHE A 11 -13.42 -54.12 19.79
C PHE A 11 -13.31 -52.82 20.60
N CYS A 12 -12.17 -52.65 21.27
CA CYS A 12 -11.81 -51.39 21.88
C CYS A 12 -11.35 -50.46 20.74
N SER A 13 -12.29 -49.73 20.16
CA SER A 13 -12.00 -48.60 19.28
C SER A 13 -11.26 -47.55 20.12
N MET A 14 -9.93 -47.56 20.06
CA MET A 14 -9.11 -46.41 20.40
C MET A 14 -9.44 -45.32 19.38
N MET A 15 -10.40 -44.47 19.73
CA MET A 15 -10.50 -43.14 19.16
C MET A 15 -9.22 -42.43 19.56
N LEU A 16 -8.27 -42.32 18.62
CA LEU A 16 -7.26 -41.27 18.67
C LEU A 16 -8.04 -39.97 18.58
N SER A 17 -8.35 -39.38 19.72
CA SER A 17 -8.69 -37.97 19.78
C SER A 17 -7.41 -37.22 19.45
N SER A 18 -7.23 -36.82 18.17
CA SER A 18 -6.44 -35.64 17.89
C SER A 18 -7.10 -34.49 18.66
N GLN A 19 -6.50 -34.09 19.77
CA GLN A 19 -6.81 -32.79 20.34
C GLN A 19 -6.19 -31.79 19.39
N ASN A 20 -6.96 -31.26 18.44
CA ASN A 20 -6.60 -30.06 17.72
C ASN A 20 -6.56 -28.92 18.75
N ASN A 21 -5.43 -28.79 19.45
CA ASN A 21 -5.13 -27.64 20.29
C ASN A 21 -4.71 -26.50 19.36
N PHE A 22 -5.68 -25.92 18.65
CA PHE A 22 -5.43 -24.73 17.86
C PHE A 22 -4.90 -23.64 18.80
N LEU A 23 -3.67 -23.19 18.55
CA LEU A 23 -3.00 -22.22 19.41
C LEU A 23 -3.70 -20.87 19.30
N THR A 24 -3.98 -20.27 20.45
CA THR A 24 -4.86 -19.10 20.58
C THR A 24 -4.21 -17.83 20.03
N LYS A 25 -5.04 -16.88 19.55
CA LYS A 25 -4.63 -15.55 19.10
C LYS A 25 -3.70 -14.79 20.06
N LYS A 26 -3.99 -14.87 21.36
CA LYS A 26 -3.12 -14.33 22.42
C LYS A 26 -2.23 -15.44 22.95
N MET A 27 -1.06 -15.07 23.46
CA MET A 27 -0.29 -15.99 24.29
C MET A 27 -1.19 -16.54 25.40
N THR A 28 -1.27 -17.86 25.49
CA THR A 28 -1.87 -18.54 26.63
C THR A 28 -1.09 -18.19 27.90
N THR A 29 -1.74 -18.30 29.06
CA THR A 29 -1.06 -18.10 30.36
C THR A 29 0.18 -19.00 30.52
N GLU A 30 0.18 -20.18 29.90
CA GLU A 30 1.33 -21.08 29.91
C GLU A 30 2.43 -20.62 28.96
N GLU A 31 2.12 -20.11 27.76
CA GLU A 31 3.10 -19.48 26.87
C GLU A 31 3.75 -18.26 27.56
N THR A 32 2.96 -17.37 28.17
CA THR A 32 3.51 -16.20 28.89
C THR A 32 4.50 -16.61 29.98
N LYS A 33 4.21 -17.67 30.75
CA LYS A 33 5.13 -18.18 31.78
C LYS A 33 6.41 -18.80 31.20
N ARG A 34 6.34 -19.32 29.97
CA ARG A 34 7.47 -19.96 29.28
C ARG A 34 8.35 -18.95 28.55
N MET A 35 7.86 -17.76 28.23
CA MET A 35 8.58 -16.75 27.43
C MET A 35 10.00 -16.48 27.96
N ASN A 36 10.17 -16.20 29.26
CA ASN A 36 11.50 -15.96 29.83
C ASN A 36 12.45 -17.16 29.66
N ASN A 37 11.92 -18.38 29.86
CA ASN A 37 12.72 -19.59 29.68
C ASN A 37 13.06 -19.81 28.21
N TYR A 38 12.09 -19.57 27.32
CA TYR A 38 12.25 -19.67 25.88
C TYR A 38 13.36 -18.74 25.38
N LEU A 39 13.27 -17.44 25.68
CA LEU A 39 14.30 -16.46 25.31
C LEU A 39 15.69 -16.83 25.86
N SER A 40 15.75 -17.35 27.09
CA SER A 40 17.02 -17.81 27.68
C SER A 40 17.57 -19.11 27.07
N SER A 41 16.74 -19.82 26.30
CA SER A 41 17.04 -21.13 25.72
C SER A 41 17.30 -21.10 24.21
N ILE A 42 17.23 -19.94 23.58
CA ILE A 42 17.54 -19.77 22.16
C ILE A 42 18.98 -20.23 21.92
N VAL A 43 19.14 -21.34 21.21
CA VAL A 43 20.43 -21.90 20.82
C VAL A 43 20.67 -21.48 19.38
N ILE A 44 21.83 -20.90 19.11
CA ILE A 44 22.18 -20.43 17.78
C ILE A 44 23.04 -21.49 17.11
N ALA A 45 22.60 -21.93 15.93
CA ALA A 45 23.37 -22.84 15.11
C ALA A 45 24.68 -22.17 14.66
N ALA A 46 25.73 -22.98 14.47
CA ALA A 46 27.07 -22.47 14.18
C ALA A 46 27.16 -21.74 12.82
N ASP A 47 26.22 -22.01 11.92
CA ASP A 47 26.22 -21.54 10.54
C ASP A 47 25.37 -20.28 10.33
N VAL A 48 24.77 -19.72 11.39
CA VAL A 48 23.94 -18.50 11.31
C VAL A 48 24.76 -17.24 11.54
N ILE A 49 24.44 -16.17 10.79
CA ILE A 49 25.13 -14.87 10.86
C ILE A 49 24.35 -13.90 11.77
N THR A 50 24.85 -13.65 12.97
CA THR A 50 24.21 -12.73 13.94
C THR A 50 24.79 -11.31 13.92
N THR A 51 25.85 -11.09 13.16
CA THR A 51 26.37 -9.75 12.87
C THR A 51 25.62 -9.16 11.69
N PRO A 52 25.33 -7.84 11.69
CA PRO A 52 24.65 -7.22 10.56
C PRO A 52 25.40 -7.44 9.25
N PRO A 53 24.68 -7.49 8.10
CA PRO A 53 25.28 -7.42 6.79
C PRO A 53 26.30 -6.28 6.68
N ASN A 54 27.42 -6.54 6.00
CA ASN A 54 28.47 -5.55 5.78
C ASN A 54 28.39 -4.88 4.39
N PHE A 55 27.20 -4.92 3.80
CA PHE A 55 26.85 -4.42 2.47
C PHE A 55 25.54 -3.62 2.56
N ASN A 56 25.18 -2.90 1.49
CA ASN A 56 23.90 -2.18 1.47
C ASN A 56 22.76 -3.19 1.34
N VAL A 57 21.78 -3.09 2.23
CA VAL A 57 20.64 -3.99 2.28
C VAL A 57 19.42 -3.32 1.69
N ARG A 58 18.63 -4.08 0.92
CA ARG A 58 17.28 -3.71 0.53
C ARG A 58 16.31 -4.82 0.90
N THR A 59 15.32 -4.52 1.74
CA THR A 59 14.20 -5.45 1.97
C THR A 59 13.29 -5.49 0.74
N MET A 60 12.83 -6.67 0.38
CA MET A 60 11.89 -6.87 -0.72
C MET A 60 10.46 -6.43 -0.33
N ALA A 61 9.75 -5.77 -1.23
CA ALA A 61 8.31 -5.54 -1.10
C ALA A 61 7.49 -6.78 -1.50
N GLU A 62 6.29 -6.93 -0.95
CA GLU A 62 5.50 -8.16 -1.14
C GLU A 62 5.02 -8.38 -2.59
N TRP A 63 4.79 -7.32 -3.36
CA TRP A 63 4.35 -7.40 -4.77
C TRP A 63 5.51 -7.68 -5.75
N GLU A 64 6.75 -7.78 -5.27
CA GLU A 64 7.87 -8.17 -6.12
C GLU A 64 7.77 -9.64 -6.55
N GLU A 65 8.57 -10.02 -7.54
CA GLU A 65 8.60 -11.38 -8.07
C GLU A 65 9.13 -12.38 -7.03
N ILE A 66 8.35 -13.43 -6.77
CA ILE A 66 8.67 -14.49 -5.80
C ILE A 66 8.98 -15.80 -6.52
N GLN A 67 9.96 -16.54 -6.02
CA GLN A 67 10.27 -17.90 -6.48
C GLN A 67 9.53 -18.97 -5.68
N ALA A 68 9.16 -18.67 -4.43
CA ALA A 68 8.42 -19.59 -3.59
C ALA A 68 7.41 -18.91 -2.66
N LEU A 69 6.31 -19.62 -2.39
CA LEU A 69 5.37 -19.35 -1.31
C LEU A 69 5.48 -20.49 -0.29
N THR A 70 5.66 -20.17 0.99
CA THR A 70 5.75 -21.12 2.09
C THR A 70 4.45 -21.15 2.89
N ILE A 71 4.04 -22.35 3.29
CA ILE A 71 2.91 -22.60 4.21
C ILE A 71 3.27 -23.70 5.21
N ALA A 72 2.61 -23.72 6.37
CA ALA A 72 2.67 -24.83 7.32
C ALA A 72 1.36 -25.62 7.31
N TRP A 73 1.47 -26.94 7.19
CA TRP A 73 0.33 -27.86 7.12
C TRP A 73 -0.20 -28.22 8.50
N GLU A 74 -0.72 -27.22 9.21
CA GLU A 74 -1.13 -27.29 10.62
C GLU A 74 -2.64 -27.00 10.79
N GLY A 75 -3.48 -27.90 10.26
CA GLY A 75 -4.94 -27.75 10.25
C GLY A 75 -5.46 -26.77 9.19
N PHE A 76 -6.78 -26.56 9.16
CA PHE A 76 -7.46 -25.75 8.12
C PHE A 76 -7.11 -26.19 6.69
N GLU A 77 -6.96 -27.50 6.50
CA GLU A 77 -6.50 -28.11 5.25
C GLU A 77 -7.32 -27.67 4.03
N PRO A 78 -8.65 -27.45 4.09
CA PRO A 78 -9.41 -26.88 2.98
C PRO A 78 -8.91 -25.50 2.53
N ILE A 79 -8.53 -24.61 3.45
CA ILE A 79 -7.99 -23.28 3.14
C ILE A 79 -6.59 -23.43 2.52
N LEU A 80 -5.73 -24.23 3.15
CA LEU A 80 -4.37 -24.50 2.64
C LEU A 80 -4.40 -25.13 1.24
N THR A 81 -5.37 -26.01 0.98
CA THR A 81 -5.59 -26.63 -0.33
C THR A 81 -5.88 -25.59 -1.41
N GLU A 82 -6.71 -24.59 -1.12
CA GLU A 82 -7.02 -23.52 -2.07
C GLU A 82 -5.86 -22.53 -2.24
N ILE A 83 -5.05 -22.30 -1.21
CA ILE A 83 -3.79 -21.56 -1.35
C ILE A 83 -2.87 -22.30 -2.33
N VAL A 84 -2.66 -23.61 -2.16
CA VAL A 84 -1.81 -24.41 -3.06
C VAL A 84 -2.37 -24.37 -4.49
N ARG A 85 -3.67 -24.63 -4.65
CA ARG A 85 -4.36 -24.68 -5.96
C ARG A 85 -4.16 -23.41 -6.77
N ASN A 86 -4.20 -22.25 -6.11
CA ASN A 86 -4.11 -20.95 -6.77
C ASN A 86 -2.68 -20.37 -6.82
N SER A 87 -1.69 -21.06 -6.24
CA SER A 87 -0.29 -20.60 -6.21
C SER A 87 0.65 -21.43 -7.10
N VAL A 88 0.34 -22.71 -7.33
CA VAL A 88 1.26 -23.66 -7.99
C VAL A 88 1.66 -23.29 -9.42
N ASP A 89 0.79 -22.57 -10.14
CA ASP A 89 1.06 -22.09 -11.49
C ASP A 89 1.82 -20.75 -11.51
N GLN A 90 1.97 -20.11 -10.34
CA GLN A 90 2.65 -18.82 -10.19
C GLN A 90 4.09 -18.95 -9.70
N CYS A 91 4.33 -19.85 -8.75
CA CYS A 91 5.65 -20.09 -8.17
C CYS A 91 5.70 -21.49 -7.53
N LYS A 92 6.84 -21.85 -6.94
CA LYS A 92 6.96 -23.07 -6.13
C LYS A 92 6.17 -22.90 -4.82
N VAL A 93 5.44 -23.92 -4.39
CA VAL A 93 4.80 -23.93 -3.07
C VAL A 93 5.55 -24.90 -2.16
N LEU A 94 6.12 -24.37 -1.09
CA LEU A 94 6.87 -25.13 -0.09
C LEU A 94 5.99 -25.37 1.13
N ILE A 95 5.75 -26.63 1.46
CA ILE A 95 4.82 -27.03 2.53
C ILE A 95 5.60 -27.66 3.68
N ALA A 96 5.69 -26.97 4.82
CA ALA A 96 6.18 -27.55 6.07
C ALA A 96 5.14 -28.53 6.62
N CYS A 97 5.54 -29.77 6.88
CA CYS A 97 4.63 -30.82 7.33
C CYS A 97 5.35 -31.96 8.05
N ASP A 98 4.63 -32.64 8.94
CA ASP A 98 5.14 -33.82 9.67
C ASP A 98 5.15 -35.11 8.83
N ASP A 99 4.25 -35.23 7.83
CA ASP A 99 4.21 -36.38 6.91
C ASP A 99 3.94 -35.91 5.47
N PRO A 100 5.00 -35.76 4.65
CA PRO A 100 4.87 -35.42 3.23
C PRO A 100 3.88 -36.29 2.45
N ASN A 101 3.80 -37.60 2.74
CA ASN A 101 2.91 -38.49 2.00
C ASN A 101 1.45 -38.24 2.36
N GLU A 102 1.16 -37.88 3.62
CA GLU A 102 -0.21 -37.54 4.03
C GLU A 102 -0.70 -36.31 3.26
N VAL A 103 0.12 -35.27 3.20
CA VAL A 103 -0.21 -34.03 2.49
C VAL A 103 -0.37 -34.27 0.99
N GLU A 104 0.55 -34.99 0.35
CA GLU A 104 0.47 -35.35 -1.06
C GLU A 104 -0.83 -36.10 -1.37
N ASN A 105 -1.16 -37.13 -0.59
CA ASN A 105 -2.40 -37.89 -0.75
C ASN A 105 -3.65 -37.02 -0.53
N TYR A 106 -3.61 -36.08 0.41
CA TYR A 106 -4.72 -35.15 0.65
C TYR A 106 -4.95 -34.25 -0.56
N LEU A 107 -3.90 -33.59 -1.05
CA LEU A 107 -3.97 -32.70 -2.22
C LEU A 107 -4.41 -33.46 -3.49
N ASP A 108 -3.90 -34.66 -3.70
CA ASP A 108 -4.29 -35.55 -4.80
C ASP A 108 -5.77 -35.93 -4.74
N TYR A 109 -6.27 -36.25 -3.54
CA TYR A 109 -7.68 -36.57 -3.32
C TYR A 109 -8.60 -35.41 -3.72
N TYR A 110 -8.19 -34.16 -3.46
CA TYR A 110 -8.90 -32.94 -3.88
C TYR A 110 -8.55 -32.46 -5.29
N GLY A 111 -7.77 -33.23 -6.05
CA GLY A 111 -7.41 -32.94 -7.44
C GLY A 111 -6.65 -31.62 -7.59
N VAL A 112 -5.77 -31.29 -6.64
CA VAL A 112 -4.86 -30.16 -6.73
C VAL A 112 -3.66 -30.55 -7.61
N ASN A 113 -3.23 -29.66 -8.50
CA ASN A 113 -1.98 -29.84 -9.22
C ASN A 113 -0.80 -29.63 -8.24
N THR A 114 0.08 -30.62 -8.12
CA THR A 114 1.23 -30.61 -7.21
C THR A 114 2.58 -30.53 -7.95
N SER A 115 2.58 -30.24 -9.26
CA SER A 115 3.81 -30.25 -10.08
C SER A 115 4.90 -29.27 -9.66
N ASN A 116 4.54 -28.16 -9.00
CA ASN A 116 5.46 -27.20 -8.39
C ASN A 116 5.32 -27.15 -6.85
N VAL A 117 4.90 -28.25 -6.23
CA VAL A 117 4.82 -28.37 -4.77
C VAL A 117 6.04 -29.16 -4.28
N GLU A 118 6.69 -28.68 -3.22
CA GLU A 118 7.69 -29.44 -2.49
C GLU A 118 7.29 -29.53 -1.01
N TYR A 119 7.37 -30.75 -0.48
CA TYR A 119 7.02 -31.06 0.90
C TYR A 119 8.28 -31.09 1.76
N LEU A 120 8.31 -30.26 2.78
CA LEU A 120 9.40 -30.14 3.73
C LEU A 120 9.05 -30.96 4.96
N ASP A 121 9.81 -32.05 5.20
CA ASP A 121 9.70 -32.90 6.40
C ASP A 121 10.30 -32.15 7.60
N VAL A 122 9.51 -31.23 8.15
CA VAL A 122 9.84 -30.36 9.27
C VAL A 122 8.57 -30.06 10.05
N SER A 123 8.61 -30.33 11.35
CA SER A 123 7.52 -30.02 12.25
C SER A 123 7.46 -28.53 12.56
N THR A 124 6.25 -27.99 12.63
CA THR A 124 5.96 -26.64 13.11
C THR A 124 5.12 -26.70 14.40
N ASN A 125 5.03 -25.61 15.14
CA ASN A 125 4.10 -25.48 16.25
C ASN A 125 2.76 -24.87 15.83
N SER A 126 2.74 -24.05 14.77
CA SER A 126 1.54 -23.36 14.34
C SER A 126 1.48 -23.07 12.84
N ILE A 127 0.26 -22.82 12.37
CA ILE A 127 -0.05 -22.46 10.98
C ILE A 127 0.41 -21.06 10.57
N TRP A 128 0.82 -20.22 11.53
CA TRP A 128 1.09 -18.78 11.34
C TRP A 128 2.43 -18.49 10.66
N MET A 129 2.65 -19.09 9.49
CA MET A 129 3.88 -19.03 8.69
C MET A 129 4.35 -17.59 8.41
N ARG A 130 3.44 -16.61 8.38
CA ARG A 130 3.77 -15.20 8.25
C ARG A 130 4.63 -14.69 9.40
N ASP A 131 4.32 -15.12 10.61
CA ASP A 131 4.83 -14.48 11.81
C ASP A 131 6.28 -14.87 12.09
N TYR A 132 6.58 -16.17 11.93
CA TYR A 132 7.89 -16.76 12.17
C TYR A 132 8.69 -17.01 10.89
N GLY A 133 8.10 -16.78 9.71
CA GLY A 133 8.79 -16.94 8.45
C GLY A 133 9.92 -15.91 8.26
N GLN A 134 10.90 -16.31 7.45
CA GLN A 134 12.03 -15.50 7.02
C GLN A 134 11.64 -14.35 6.09
N ASN A 135 12.37 -13.24 6.17
CA ASN A 135 12.20 -12.08 5.29
C ASN A 135 13.25 -12.05 4.20
N THR A 136 12.85 -11.75 2.96
CA THR A 136 13.79 -11.64 1.86
C THR A 136 14.45 -10.27 1.83
N ILE A 137 15.79 -10.26 1.81
CA ILE A 137 16.59 -9.07 1.54
C ILE A 137 17.51 -9.29 0.34
N TYR A 138 17.94 -8.19 -0.29
CA TYR A 138 18.93 -8.20 -1.35
C TYR A 138 20.14 -7.35 -0.97
N LYS A 139 21.32 -7.86 -1.33
CA LYS A 139 22.56 -7.10 -1.35
C LYS A 139 22.55 -6.13 -2.53
N ASP A 140 22.94 -4.88 -2.28
CA ASP A 140 23.12 -3.82 -3.27
C ASP A 140 21.91 -3.72 -4.24
N ASP A 141 20.72 -3.75 -3.65
CA ASP A 141 19.37 -3.77 -4.25
C ASP A 141 18.97 -5.02 -5.05
N VAL A 142 19.86 -5.58 -5.87
CA VAL A 142 19.53 -6.65 -6.84
C VAL A 142 20.64 -7.68 -7.07
N ASP A 143 21.73 -7.65 -6.31
CA ASP A 143 22.91 -8.50 -6.56
C ASP A 143 22.68 -9.96 -6.14
N SER A 144 22.45 -10.19 -4.85
CA SER A 144 22.30 -11.51 -4.26
C SER A 144 21.22 -11.50 -3.18
N ILE A 145 20.45 -12.58 -3.13
CA ILE A 145 19.41 -12.80 -2.13
C ILE A 145 20.01 -13.30 -0.81
N TYR A 146 19.46 -12.83 0.30
CA TYR A 146 19.67 -13.35 1.64
C TYR A 146 18.35 -13.39 2.38
N LEU A 147 18.30 -14.14 3.47
CA LEU A 147 17.17 -14.17 4.38
C LEU A 147 17.51 -13.46 5.69
N VAL A 148 16.51 -12.83 6.30
CA VAL A 148 16.60 -12.28 7.66
C VAL A 148 15.54 -12.91 8.53
N ASP A 149 15.96 -13.36 9.69
CA ASP A 149 15.14 -13.98 10.70
C ASP A 149 15.30 -13.22 12.03
N TRP A 150 14.22 -13.16 12.80
CA TRP A 150 14.16 -12.52 14.12
C TRP A 150 13.60 -13.49 15.14
N VAL A 151 13.77 -13.19 16.43
CA VAL A 151 13.18 -14.05 17.46
C VAL A 151 11.66 -13.92 17.41
N TYR A 152 10.98 -15.02 17.16
CA TYR A 152 9.53 -15.05 17.13
C TYR A 152 8.96 -14.69 18.50
N ASN A 153 7.99 -13.77 18.52
CA ASN A 153 7.32 -13.28 19.72
C ASN A 153 6.36 -14.29 20.40
N ARG A 154 6.48 -15.60 20.11
CA ARG A 154 5.79 -16.68 20.81
C ARG A 154 6.79 -17.75 21.21
N PRO A 155 6.62 -18.41 22.37
CA PRO A 155 7.55 -19.45 22.83
C PRO A 155 7.27 -20.79 22.12
N ARG A 156 7.43 -20.77 20.80
CA ARG A 156 7.12 -21.83 19.84
C ARG A 156 8.41 -22.18 19.08
N PRO A 157 9.29 -22.99 19.70
CA PRO A 157 10.65 -23.17 19.19
C PRO A 157 10.72 -23.89 17.84
N GLN A 158 9.70 -24.66 17.44
CA GLN A 158 9.71 -25.30 16.12
C GLN A 158 9.41 -24.28 15.02
N ASP A 159 8.46 -23.37 15.28
CA ASP A 159 8.18 -22.21 14.41
C ASP A 159 9.44 -21.33 14.26
N ASP A 160 10.07 -20.97 15.38
CA ASP A 160 11.25 -20.07 15.43
C ASP A 160 12.49 -20.64 14.72
N THR A 161 12.56 -21.96 14.52
CA THR A 161 13.67 -22.61 13.80
C THR A 161 13.38 -22.87 12.32
N PHE A 162 12.14 -22.64 11.86
CA PHE A 162 11.77 -22.89 10.47
C PHE A 162 12.58 -22.04 9.46
N PRO A 163 12.85 -20.74 9.69
CA PRO A 163 13.70 -19.93 8.82
C PRO A 163 15.06 -20.55 8.52
N GLU A 164 15.73 -21.10 9.54
CA GLU A 164 17.03 -21.79 9.37
C GLU A 164 16.89 -23.06 8.52
N PHE A 165 15.84 -23.85 8.77
CA PHE A 165 15.56 -25.03 7.96
C PHE A 165 15.35 -24.67 6.49
N LEU A 166 14.51 -23.65 6.22
CA LEU A 166 14.21 -23.21 4.87
C LEU A 166 15.45 -22.63 4.17
N ALA A 167 16.24 -21.81 4.87
CA ALA A 167 17.48 -21.24 4.37
C ALA A 167 18.44 -22.33 3.89
N ASN A 168 18.64 -23.36 4.71
CA ASN A 168 19.45 -24.53 4.36
C ASN A 168 18.87 -25.31 3.18
N TYR A 169 17.54 -25.50 3.13
CA TYR A 169 16.87 -26.21 2.05
C TYR A 169 17.01 -25.49 0.70
N MET A 170 16.90 -24.15 0.71
CA MET A 170 16.99 -23.31 -0.49
C MET A 170 18.42 -22.93 -0.86
N GLU A 171 19.40 -23.28 -0.03
CA GLU A 171 20.80 -22.87 -0.17
C GLU A 171 20.96 -21.34 -0.18
N ILE A 172 20.24 -20.64 0.70
CA ILE A 172 20.30 -19.18 0.87
C ILE A 172 20.82 -18.87 2.28
N ASP A 173 21.82 -18.01 2.39
CA ASP A 173 22.36 -17.57 3.68
C ASP A 173 21.31 -16.77 4.49
N VAL A 174 21.26 -17.00 5.81
CA VAL A 174 20.34 -16.32 6.74
C VAL A 174 21.09 -15.51 7.79
N TYR A 175 20.63 -14.27 7.98
CA TYR A 175 21.01 -13.40 9.09
C TYR A 175 19.98 -13.48 10.20
N GLN A 176 20.41 -13.48 11.46
CA GLN A 176 19.51 -13.48 12.60
C GLN A 176 19.71 -12.30 13.55
N THR A 177 18.61 -11.71 14.00
CA THR A 177 18.55 -10.74 15.09
C THR A 177 18.32 -11.44 16.44
N SER A 178 19.08 -12.52 16.71
CA SER A 178 18.89 -13.42 17.86
C SER A 178 19.94 -13.27 18.98
N GLN A 179 20.88 -12.31 18.85
CA GLN A 179 21.87 -12.00 19.88
C GLN A 179 22.03 -10.52 20.16
N ASP A 180 22.30 -10.19 21.42
CA ASP A 180 22.79 -8.88 21.82
C ASP A 180 24.05 -8.46 21.02
N PRO A 181 24.15 -7.20 20.59
CA PRO A 181 23.22 -6.09 20.85
C PRO A 181 22.05 -6.00 19.85
N ASN A 182 21.92 -6.95 18.92
CA ASN A 182 20.94 -6.93 17.84
C ASN A 182 19.75 -7.85 18.12
N LEU A 183 19.50 -8.23 19.36
CA LEU A 183 18.36 -9.08 19.72
C LEU A 183 17.07 -8.30 19.44
N LEU A 184 16.24 -8.80 18.54
CA LEU A 184 14.94 -8.23 18.21
C LEU A 184 13.89 -9.34 18.25
N ILE A 185 12.86 -9.11 19.07
CA ILE A 185 11.65 -9.92 19.13
C ILE A 185 10.64 -9.29 18.18
N HIS A 186 10.15 -10.05 17.21
CA HIS A 186 9.18 -9.52 16.24
C HIS A 186 8.27 -10.63 15.67
N THR A 187 7.47 -10.26 14.67
CA THR A 187 6.46 -11.07 14.01
C THR A 187 6.14 -10.46 12.66
N GLY A 188 6.17 -11.26 11.59
CA GLY A 188 6.01 -10.78 10.22
C GLY A 188 4.64 -10.19 9.90
N GLY A 189 3.56 -10.57 10.59
CA GLY A 189 2.26 -9.94 10.40
C GLY A 189 2.23 -8.47 10.86
N ASN A 190 3.17 -8.09 11.73
CA ASN A 190 3.36 -6.71 12.17
C ASN A 190 4.49 -5.97 11.42
N PHE A 191 4.86 -6.42 10.22
CA PHE A 191 5.90 -5.78 9.41
C PHE A 191 5.51 -5.76 7.93
N MET A 192 5.66 -4.60 7.28
CA MET A 192 5.51 -4.45 5.82
C MET A 192 6.49 -3.40 5.30
N SER A 193 7.11 -3.65 4.15
CA SER A 193 8.06 -2.70 3.53
C SER A 193 7.57 -2.26 2.14
N ASP A 194 7.91 -1.01 1.78
CA ASP A 194 7.69 -0.45 0.44
C ASP A 194 8.74 -0.92 -0.59
N GLY A 195 9.77 -1.66 -0.15
CA GLY A 195 10.87 -2.12 -0.99
C GLY A 195 11.97 -1.07 -1.25
N PHE A 196 11.83 0.13 -0.69
CA PHE A 196 12.65 1.32 -0.91
C PHE A 196 13.04 2.04 0.39
N GLY A 197 13.17 1.30 1.48
CA GLY A 197 13.69 1.79 2.75
C GLY A 197 12.63 2.35 3.71
N THR A 198 11.34 2.30 3.35
CA THR A 198 10.25 2.56 4.29
C THR A 198 9.64 1.24 4.74
N ALA A 199 9.33 1.13 6.03
CA ALA A 199 8.54 0.03 6.56
C ALA A 199 7.55 0.51 7.63
N PHE A 200 6.58 -0.34 7.90
CA PHE A 200 5.47 -0.09 8.81
C PHE A 200 5.37 -1.20 9.84
N SER A 201 4.94 -0.84 11.05
CA SER A 201 4.53 -1.77 12.10
C SER A 201 3.57 -1.06 13.06
N SER A 202 2.93 -1.81 13.97
CA SER A 202 2.33 -1.21 15.16
C SER A 202 3.36 -1.09 16.28
N ASN A 203 3.03 -0.31 17.30
CA ASN A 203 3.81 -0.16 18.53
C ASN A 203 4.04 -1.47 19.31
N LEU A 204 3.43 -2.60 18.90
CA LEU A 204 3.74 -3.93 19.45
C LEU A 204 5.25 -4.24 19.41
N VAL A 205 5.96 -3.81 18.36
CA VAL A 205 7.42 -4.00 18.28
C VAL A 205 8.16 -3.25 19.39
N LEU A 206 7.64 -2.13 19.87
CA LEU A 206 8.19 -1.40 21.01
C LEU A 206 7.83 -2.08 22.33
N ASP A 207 6.60 -2.56 22.45
CA ASP A 207 6.07 -3.17 23.68
C ASP A 207 6.72 -4.53 24.00
N GLU A 208 7.16 -5.27 22.98
CA GLU A 208 7.75 -6.61 23.13
C GLU A 208 9.28 -6.61 23.30
N ASN A 209 9.94 -5.45 23.21
CA ASN A 209 11.40 -5.33 23.26
C ASN A 209 11.86 -4.41 24.41
N ASP A 210 12.77 -4.89 25.27
CA ASP A 210 13.35 -4.10 26.39
C ASP A 210 14.55 -3.23 25.93
N ILE A 211 14.40 -2.59 24.77
CA ILE A 211 15.36 -1.64 24.20
C ILE A 211 14.61 -0.38 23.72
N ASN A 212 15.33 0.73 23.56
CA ASN A 212 14.69 1.97 23.09
C ASN A 212 14.39 1.91 21.59
N GLU A 213 13.40 2.70 21.16
CA GLU A 213 12.97 2.80 19.76
C GLU A 213 14.13 3.05 18.78
N ASN A 214 15.05 3.97 19.08
CA ASN A 214 16.21 4.23 18.22
C ASN A 214 17.09 2.99 18.00
N SER A 215 17.14 2.08 18.97
CA SER A 215 17.89 0.82 18.86
C SER A 215 17.17 -0.18 17.96
N ILE A 216 15.84 -0.24 18.04
CA ILE A 216 15.00 -1.02 17.12
C ILE A 216 15.16 -0.48 15.70
N ASP A 217 15.05 0.84 15.51
CA ASP A 217 15.25 1.48 14.20
C ASP A 217 16.64 1.20 13.64
N GLN A 218 17.67 1.22 14.50
CA GLN A 218 19.03 0.89 14.08
C GLN A 218 19.19 -0.59 13.69
N ILE A 219 18.54 -1.53 14.39
CA ILE A 219 18.55 -2.94 14.02
C ILE A 219 17.85 -3.13 12.67
N MET A 220 16.67 -2.54 12.48
CA MET A 220 15.93 -2.59 11.23
C MET A 220 16.70 -1.93 10.08
N ASN A 221 17.40 -0.83 10.31
CA ASN A 221 18.27 -0.23 9.30
C ASN A 221 19.42 -1.18 8.92
N ASN A 222 20.13 -1.71 9.91
CA ASN A 222 21.33 -2.53 9.69
C ASN A 222 21.04 -3.88 9.02
N PHE A 223 19.95 -4.55 9.41
CA PHE A 223 19.61 -5.89 8.91
C PHE A 223 18.64 -5.88 7.74
N MET A 224 17.76 -4.87 7.66
CA MET A 224 16.67 -4.83 6.69
C MET A 224 16.79 -3.65 5.72
N GLY A 225 17.73 -2.71 5.92
CA GLY A 225 17.87 -1.54 5.05
C GLY A 225 16.69 -0.57 5.17
N ILE A 226 16.04 -0.53 6.33
CA ILE A 226 14.90 0.38 6.59
C ILE A 226 15.43 1.70 7.14
N ASP A 227 15.28 2.77 6.37
CA ASP A 227 15.65 4.14 6.75
C ASP A 227 14.54 4.85 7.52
N THR A 228 13.28 4.60 7.13
CA THR A 228 12.09 5.17 7.77
C THR A 228 11.20 4.06 8.28
N TYR A 229 11.19 3.86 9.60
CA TYR A 229 10.37 2.82 10.23
C TYR A 229 9.15 3.42 10.96
N ILE A 230 8.03 3.44 10.26
CA ILE A 230 6.77 4.04 10.70
C ILE A 230 6.08 3.08 11.69
N LYS A 231 5.70 3.61 12.85
CA LYS A 231 5.03 2.84 13.91
C LYS A 231 3.71 3.50 14.26
N MET A 232 2.66 2.68 14.34
CA MET A 232 1.29 3.13 14.59
C MET A 232 0.79 2.64 15.94
N GLU A 233 -0.18 3.34 16.52
CA GLU A 233 -0.79 2.88 17.77
C GLU A 233 -1.50 1.54 17.57
N THR A 234 -1.37 0.66 18.57
CA THR A 234 -1.98 -0.68 18.53
C THR A 234 -3.50 -0.60 18.55
N LEU A 235 -4.17 -1.51 17.83
CA LEU A 235 -5.62 -1.56 17.77
C LEU A 235 -6.20 -2.41 18.92
N GLN A 236 -7.25 -1.92 19.57
CA GLN A 236 -7.78 -2.52 20.80
C GLN A 236 -8.46 -3.88 20.54
N PHE A 237 -9.26 -3.99 19.49
CA PHE A 237 -10.15 -5.13 19.27
C PHE A 237 -9.56 -6.20 18.34
N ASP A 238 -8.60 -5.86 17.49
CA ASP A 238 -7.77 -6.83 16.75
C ASP A 238 -7.16 -7.86 17.72
N GLY A 239 -6.50 -7.36 18.77
CA GLY A 239 -6.06 -8.17 19.91
C GLY A 239 -4.79 -9.01 19.68
N ILE A 240 -4.25 -9.02 18.46
CA ILE A 240 -2.87 -9.44 18.15
C ILE A 240 -1.96 -8.25 17.80
N HIS A 241 -2.55 -7.11 17.46
CA HIS A 241 -1.89 -5.82 17.18
C HIS A 241 -1.03 -5.85 15.91
N HIS A 242 -1.43 -6.61 14.90
CA HIS A 242 -0.70 -6.72 13.64
C HIS A 242 -1.23 -5.72 12.61
N ILE A 243 -0.33 -5.17 11.77
CA ILE A 243 -0.73 -4.21 10.73
C ILE A 243 -1.41 -4.86 9.53
N ASP A 244 -1.10 -6.13 9.24
CA ASP A 244 -1.73 -6.88 8.16
C ASP A 244 -3.23 -7.15 8.36
N MET A 245 -3.74 -6.88 9.56
CA MET A 245 -5.16 -6.96 9.88
C MET A 245 -5.96 -5.71 9.50
N HIS A 246 -5.30 -4.59 9.17
CA HIS A 246 -6.00 -3.34 8.83
C HIS A 246 -5.34 -2.49 7.74
N MET A 247 -4.16 -2.86 7.26
CA MET A 247 -3.45 -2.14 6.21
C MET A 247 -2.69 -3.11 5.29
N LYS A 248 -2.56 -2.75 4.01
CA LYS A 248 -1.66 -3.43 3.06
C LYS A 248 -1.07 -2.42 2.07
N LEU A 249 0.22 -2.53 1.75
CA LEU A 249 0.80 -1.81 0.63
C LEU A 249 0.50 -2.56 -0.67
N LEU A 250 -0.02 -1.85 -1.68
CA LEU A 250 -0.32 -2.42 -3.01
C LEU A 250 0.78 -2.15 -4.03
N ASP A 251 1.52 -1.05 -3.82
CA ASP A 251 2.71 -0.65 -4.54
C ASP A 251 3.49 0.38 -3.69
N GLU A 252 4.51 1.01 -4.29
CA GLU A 252 5.37 1.99 -3.62
C GLU A 252 4.65 3.26 -3.10
N GLU A 253 3.41 3.53 -3.52
CA GLU A 253 2.66 4.73 -3.12
C GLU A 253 1.25 4.50 -2.59
N THR A 254 0.72 3.27 -2.65
CA THR A 254 -0.70 3.01 -2.39
C THR A 254 -0.92 2.13 -1.17
N LEU A 255 -1.66 2.68 -0.19
CA LEU A 255 -2.15 2.00 1.01
C LEU A 255 -3.59 1.52 0.78
N LEU A 256 -3.83 0.23 0.97
CA LEU A 256 -5.17 -0.33 1.16
C LEU A 256 -5.46 -0.38 2.66
N VAL A 257 -6.50 0.32 3.12
CA VAL A 257 -6.81 0.48 4.55
C VAL A 257 -8.22 0.01 4.85
N ALA A 258 -8.35 -0.83 5.88
CA ALA A 258 -9.63 -1.34 6.35
C ALA A 258 -10.53 -0.21 6.84
N GLU A 259 -11.79 -0.25 6.46
CA GLU A 259 -12.79 0.76 6.80
C GLU A 259 -13.91 0.14 7.65
N TYR A 260 -14.24 0.79 8.76
CA TYR A 260 -15.42 0.48 9.56
C TYR A 260 -16.45 1.61 9.43
N PRO A 261 -17.75 1.33 9.67
CA PRO A 261 -18.71 2.39 9.87
C PRO A 261 -18.27 3.34 11.00
N GLU A 262 -18.65 4.61 10.88
CA GLU A 262 -18.24 5.66 11.83
C GLU A 262 -18.48 5.25 13.29
N GLY A 263 -17.42 5.38 14.11
CA GLY A 263 -17.46 5.10 15.55
C GLY A 263 -17.55 3.61 15.93
N MET A 264 -17.42 2.69 14.97
CA MET A 264 -17.47 1.24 15.23
C MET A 264 -16.08 0.63 15.34
N SER A 265 -15.94 -0.33 16.26
CA SER A 265 -14.72 -1.14 16.42
C SER A 265 -13.46 -0.27 16.54
N ASP A 266 -12.36 -0.68 15.91
CA ASP A 266 -11.10 0.06 15.85
C ASP A 266 -11.10 1.16 14.77
N GLY A 267 -12.23 1.40 14.08
CA GLY A 267 -12.35 2.40 13.00
C GLY A 267 -11.77 3.78 13.36
N PRO A 268 -12.16 4.40 14.48
CA PRO A 268 -11.57 5.68 14.89
C PRO A 268 -10.05 5.67 15.02
N GLN A 269 -9.47 4.61 15.59
CA GLN A 269 -8.01 4.51 15.75
C GLN A 269 -7.31 4.25 14.41
N ILE A 270 -7.93 3.50 13.49
CA ILE A 270 -7.44 3.31 12.12
C ILE A 270 -7.37 4.65 11.38
N GLU A 271 -8.39 5.51 11.50
CA GLU A 271 -8.36 6.85 10.90
C GLU A 271 -7.26 7.74 11.51
N GLU A 272 -7.08 7.70 12.84
CA GLU A 272 -6.02 8.45 13.51
C GLU A 272 -4.62 7.99 13.06
N ASN A 273 -4.41 6.67 12.97
CA ASN A 273 -3.16 6.08 12.47
C ASN A 273 -2.91 6.47 11.01
N LEU A 274 -3.95 6.41 10.16
CA LEU A 274 -3.85 6.82 8.77
C LEU A 274 -3.51 8.31 8.64
N GLN A 275 -4.18 9.18 9.39
CA GLN A 275 -3.90 10.61 9.37
C GLN A 275 -2.48 10.91 9.86
N TYR A 276 -2.00 10.20 10.88
CA TYR A 276 -0.61 10.26 11.33
C TYR A 276 0.37 9.91 10.18
N ILE A 277 0.09 8.88 9.39
CA ILE A 277 0.93 8.54 8.22
C ILE A 277 0.93 9.69 7.21
N LEU A 278 -0.25 10.17 6.82
CA LEU A 278 -0.43 11.17 5.76
C LEU A 278 0.16 12.54 6.12
N ASP A 279 0.15 12.91 7.41
CA ASP A 279 0.66 14.20 7.88
C ASP A 279 2.19 14.22 8.05
N ASN A 280 2.82 13.06 8.27
CA ASN A 280 4.22 12.99 8.70
C ASN A 280 5.16 12.31 7.70
N PHE A 281 4.63 11.55 6.75
CA PHE A 281 5.45 10.74 5.85
C PHE A 281 5.01 10.89 4.40
N THR A 282 5.96 10.66 3.51
CA THR A 282 5.76 10.65 2.06
C THR A 282 6.28 9.35 1.48
N THR A 283 5.84 9.04 0.27
CA THR A 283 6.36 7.93 -0.52
C THR A 283 7.84 8.17 -0.84
N LYS A 284 8.51 7.15 -1.39
CA LYS A 284 9.88 7.28 -1.92
C LYS A 284 10.07 8.42 -2.95
N TRP A 285 8.99 8.91 -3.56
CA TRP A 285 9.01 10.00 -4.52
C TRP A 285 8.74 11.37 -3.88
N GLY A 286 8.58 11.43 -2.57
CA GLY A 286 8.27 12.66 -1.83
C GLY A 286 6.82 13.12 -1.98
N THR A 287 5.93 12.28 -2.52
CA THR A 287 4.50 12.57 -2.62
C THR A 287 3.72 11.98 -1.44
N PRO A 288 2.50 12.48 -1.14
CA PRO A 288 1.62 11.81 -0.19
C PRO A 288 1.28 10.37 -0.64
N PHE A 289 1.00 9.49 0.32
CA PHE A 289 0.47 8.16 0.02
C PHE A 289 -0.94 8.27 -0.56
N LYS A 290 -1.24 7.44 -1.56
CA LYS A 290 -2.59 7.20 -2.07
C LYS A 290 -3.29 6.22 -1.13
N VAL A 291 -4.58 6.44 -0.87
CA VAL A 291 -5.36 5.60 0.04
C VAL A 291 -6.55 5.00 -0.69
N ILE A 292 -6.66 3.68 -0.63
CA ILE A 292 -7.82 2.92 -1.06
C ILE A 292 -8.48 2.33 0.19
N ARG A 293 -9.78 2.56 0.33
CA ARG A 293 -10.56 2.09 1.48
C ARG A 293 -11.23 0.76 1.14
N ILE A 294 -11.17 -0.20 2.07
CA ILE A 294 -11.81 -1.50 1.90
C ILE A 294 -12.72 -1.82 3.09
N PRO A 295 -14.03 -2.03 2.89
CA PRO A 295 -14.97 -2.18 4.00
C PRO A 295 -14.74 -3.48 4.75
N SER A 296 -14.60 -3.39 6.07
CA SER A 296 -14.53 -4.55 6.96
C SER A 296 -15.91 -5.20 7.06
N PRO A 297 -16.06 -6.53 6.88
CA PRO A 297 -17.36 -7.17 6.95
C PRO A 297 -17.77 -7.44 8.42
N PRO A 298 -19.05 -7.25 8.80
CA PRO A 298 -19.54 -7.52 10.16
C PRO A 298 -19.58 -9.02 10.47
N SER A 299 -20.11 -9.44 11.62
CA SER A 299 -20.53 -10.83 11.87
C SER A 299 -21.94 -11.07 11.33
N THR A 300 -22.43 -12.32 11.31
CA THR A 300 -23.79 -12.66 10.81
C THR A 300 -24.90 -11.98 11.61
N SER A 301 -24.61 -11.61 12.85
CA SER A 301 -25.44 -10.78 13.71
C SER A 301 -25.49 -9.29 13.31
N GLY A 302 -24.63 -8.85 12.39
CA GLY A 302 -24.41 -7.44 12.06
C GLY A 302 -23.40 -6.72 12.96
N TYR A 303 -22.75 -7.44 13.88
CA TYR A 303 -21.85 -6.87 14.88
C TYR A 303 -20.37 -6.89 14.46
N TYR A 304 -19.63 -5.88 14.92
CA TYR A 304 -18.18 -5.78 14.76
C TYR A 304 -17.49 -6.11 16.08
N PRO A 305 -16.18 -6.43 16.08
CA PRO A 305 -15.40 -6.54 17.32
C PRO A 305 -15.52 -5.26 18.16
N GLY A 306 -15.77 -5.41 19.46
CA GLY A 306 -15.90 -4.29 20.40
C GLY A 306 -17.33 -4.00 20.86
N GLU A 307 -17.46 -3.10 21.84
CA GLU A 307 -18.76 -2.73 22.39
C GLU A 307 -19.48 -1.81 21.39
N GLN A 308 -20.73 -2.12 21.08
CA GLN A 308 -21.55 -1.34 20.15
C GLN A 308 -22.84 -0.91 20.87
N PRO A 309 -22.78 0.13 21.73
CA PRO A 309 -23.90 0.51 22.60
C PRO A 309 -25.19 0.80 21.82
N ASN A 310 -25.06 1.37 20.62
CA ASN A 310 -26.18 1.68 19.72
C ASN A 310 -26.89 0.44 19.15
N LEU A 311 -26.26 -0.74 19.23
CA LEU A 311 -26.79 -2.01 18.72
C LEU A 311 -27.21 -2.98 19.84
N ASN A 312 -27.21 -2.55 21.10
CA ASN A 312 -27.53 -3.36 22.29
C ASN A 312 -26.73 -4.68 22.38
N ASN A 313 -25.45 -4.67 21.97
CA ASN A 313 -24.57 -5.85 22.04
C ASN A 313 -23.39 -5.65 22.99
N ALA A 314 -23.01 -6.73 23.68
CA ALA A 314 -22.01 -6.78 24.75
C ALA A 314 -20.65 -7.32 24.28
N VAL A 315 -20.19 -6.96 23.09
CA VAL A 315 -18.93 -7.43 22.46
C VAL A 315 -19.07 -8.84 21.88
N ASP A 316 -19.31 -8.95 20.57
CA ASP A 316 -19.11 -10.23 19.86
C ASP A 316 -18.94 -10.02 18.35
N GLY A 317 -17.76 -10.36 17.85
CA GLY A 317 -17.43 -10.40 16.44
C GLY A 317 -15.96 -10.77 16.21
N TYR A 318 -15.68 -11.51 15.14
CA TYR A 318 -14.30 -11.77 14.69
C TYR A 318 -13.78 -10.60 13.88
N TYR A 319 -12.47 -10.38 13.94
CA TYR A 319 -11.77 -9.28 13.27
C TYR A 319 -11.58 -9.57 11.78
N ARG A 320 -12.70 -9.70 11.05
CA ARG A 320 -12.69 -9.97 9.62
C ARG A 320 -12.18 -8.76 8.87
N THR A 321 -11.31 -9.00 7.90
CA THR A 321 -10.61 -7.95 7.16
C THR A 321 -10.17 -8.47 5.80
N TYR A 322 -10.34 -7.66 4.77
CA TYR A 322 -9.86 -8.00 3.43
C TYR A 322 -8.41 -7.58 3.18
N THR A 323 -7.77 -6.85 4.12
CA THR A 323 -6.35 -6.45 3.98
C THR A 323 -5.39 -7.61 4.22
N ASN A 324 -5.84 -8.69 4.87
CA ASN A 324 -5.04 -9.88 5.15
C ASN A 324 -4.92 -10.81 3.93
N SER A 325 -4.63 -10.20 2.77
CA SER A 325 -4.38 -10.85 1.48
C SER A 325 -2.88 -11.04 1.23
N VAL A 326 -2.52 -11.88 0.27
CA VAL A 326 -1.11 -12.12 -0.12
C VAL A 326 -0.91 -12.03 -1.62
N PHE A 327 0.17 -11.39 -2.04
CA PHE A 327 0.65 -11.42 -3.43
C PHE A 327 1.35 -12.74 -3.74
N VAL A 328 0.97 -13.36 -4.86
CA VAL A 328 1.62 -14.55 -5.42
C VAL A 328 1.86 -14.29 -6.90
N ASN A 329 2.94 -13.56 -7.20
CA ASN A 329 3.24 -13.03 -8.54
C ASN A 329 2.03 -12.33 -9.16
N LYS A 330 1.36 -12.92 -10.16
CA LYS A 330 0.22 -12.31 -10.86
C LYS A 330 -1.14 -12.62 -10.24
N THR A 331 -1.17 -13.27 -9.08
CA THR A 331 -2.38 -13.64 -8.35
C THR A 331 -2.37 -12.97 -6.98
N VAL A 332 -3.53 -12.54 -6.50
CA VAL A 332 -3.72 -12.07 -5.11
C VAL A 332 -4.76 -12.95 -4.45
N LEU A 333 -4.38 -13.60 -3.35
CA LEU A 333 -5.29 -14.41 -2.56
C LEU A 333 -5.90 -13.55 -1.46
N VAL A 334 -7.22 -13.40 -1.46
CA VAL A 334 -7.95 -12.51 -0.55
C VAL A 334 -8.84 -13.35 0.36
N PRO A 335 -8.84 -13.13 1.68
CA PRO A 335 -9.76 -13.82 2.57
C PRO A 335 -11.20 -13.37 2.30
N PHE A 336 -12.07 -14.31 1.97
CA PHE A 336 -13.50 -14.08 1.80
C PHE A 336 -14.26 -14.61 3.01
N TYR A 337 -15.44 -14.06 3.24
CA TYR A 337 -16.24 -14.37 4.40
C TYR A 337 -17.69 -14.61 4.00
N ARG A 338 -18.27 -13.68 3.22
CA ARG A 338 -19.67 -13.74 2.77
C ARG A 338 -19.86 -12.94 1.49
N GLU A 339 -20.51 -13.56 0.51
CA GLU A 339 -20.72 -13.05 -0.84
C GLU A 339 -21.21 -11.59 -0.91
N GLU A 340 -22.13 -11.20 -0.02
CA GLU A 340 -22.71 -9.85 0.03
C GLU A 340 -21.69 -8.73 0.31
N TYR A 341 -20.57 -9.06 0.96
CA TYR A 341 -19.46 -8.14 1.22
C TYR A 341 -18.24 -8.47 0.34
N ASP A 342 -18.00 -9.75 0.06
CA ASP A 342 -16.85 -10.22 -0.71
C ASP A 342 -16.85 -9.63 -2.13
N THR A 343 -18.02 -9.50 -2.75
CA THR A 343 -18.14 -8.90 -4.10
C THR A 343 -17.70 -7.44 -4.16
N ILE A 344 -17.83 -6.70 -3.05
CA ILE A 344 -17.35 -5.31 -2.96
C ILE A 344 -15.83 -5.30 -2.81
N ALA A 345 -15.30 -6.14 -1.92
CA ALA A 345 -13.86 -6.27 -1.70
C ALA A 345 -13.13 -6.73 -2.97
N GLN A 346 -13.68 -7.73 -3.67
CA GLN A 346 -13.15 -8.21 -4.93
C GLN A 346 -13.07 -7.09 -5.96
N ARG A 347 -14.14 -6.33 -6.16
CA ARG A 347 -14.15 -5.20 -7.10
C ARG A 347 -13.08 -4.16 -6.75
N ILE A 348 -12.94 -3.81 -5.46
CA ILE A 348 -11.91 -2.85 -5.01
C ILE A 348 -10.50 -3.37 -5.35
N TYR A 349 -10.23 -4.65 -5.13
CA TYR A 349 -8.96 -5.25 -5.52
C TYR A 349 -8.75 -5.28 -7.04
N GLU A 350 -9.77 -5.63 -7.82
CA GLU A 350 -9.71 -5.67 -9.28
C GLU A 350 -9.45 -4.27 -9.88
N GLU A 351 -10.07 -3.23 -9.31
CA GLU A 351 -9.86 -1.83 -9.69
C GLU A 351 -8.46 -1.34 -9.27
N ALA A 352 -8.01 -1.70 -8.07
CA ALA A 352 -6.71 -1.28 -7.53
C ALA A 352 -5.52 -2.02 -8.17
N LEU A 353 -5.71 -3.25 -8.62
CA LEU A 353 -4.69 -4.14 -9.17
C LEU A 353 -5.11 -4.70 -10.55
N PRO A 354 -5.20 -3.86 -11.60
CA PRO A 354 -5.59 -4.31 -12.93
C PRO A 354 -4.75 -5.49 -13.43
N GLY A 355 -5.41 -6.46 -14.06
CA GLY A 355 -4.79 -7.65 -14.64
C GLY A 355 -4.29 -8.70 -13.66
N TYR A 356 -4.33 -8.44 -12.34
CA TYR A 356 -4.11 -9.49 -11.34
C TYR A 356 -5.30 -10.44 -11.29
N ASN A 357 -5.01 -11.71 -11.07
CA ASN A 357 -6.03 -12.71 -10.78
C ASN A 357 -6.40 -12.62 -9.30
N ILE A 358 -7.55 -12.02 -8.98
CA ILE A 358 -8.04 -11.91 -7.61
C ILE A 358 -8.81 -13.17 -7.25
N VAL A 359 -8.33 -13.92 -6.26
CA VAL A 359 -8.95 -15.17 -5.81
C VAL A 359 -9.39 -15.05 -4.36
N GLY A 360 -10.70 -15.15 -4.13
CA GLY A 360 -11.28 -15.26 -2.81
C GLY A 360 -11.16 -16.66 -2.23
N ILE A 361 -10.71 -16.78 -0.98
CA ILE A 361 -10.67 -18.03 -0.22
C ILE A 361 -11.49 -17.86 1.05
N ASP A 362 -12.50 -18.71 1.24
CA ASP A 362 -13.40 -18.64 2.41
C ASP A 362 -12.65 -18.94 3.71
N CYS A 363 -12.62 -17.96 4.61
CA CYS A 363 -11.97 -18.00 5.92
C CYS A 363 -12.96 -18.00 7.10
N ASP A 364 -14.28 -18.11 6.84
CA ASP A 364 -15.36 -18.09 7.84
C ASP A 364 -16.21 -19.37 7.87
N ASP A 365 -15.96 -20.33 6.97
CA ASP A 365 -16.77 -21.54 6.80
C ASP A 365 -16.85 -22.42 8.07
N SER A 366 -17.97 -23.12 8.23
CA SER A 366 -18.25 -23.97 9.38
C SER A 366 -17.27 -25.15 9.46
N GLY A 367 -16.40 -25.10 10.47
CA GLY A 367 -15.34 -26.10 10.68
C GLY A 367 -13.96 -25.66 10.19
N ASN A 368 -13.87 -24.56 9.42
CA ASN A 368 -12.60 -23.98 8.94
C ASN A 368 -12.54 -22.46 9.17
N ASN A 369 -13.20 -21.97 10.22
CA ASN A 369 -13.27 -20.56 10.55
C ASN A 369 -11.94 -20.06 11.13
N ILE A 370 -10.94 -19.84 10.27
CA ILE A 370 -9.61 -19.42 10.69
C ILE A 370 -9.64 -18.00 11.27
N ILE A 371 -10.55 -17.13 10.79
CA ILE A 371 -10.63 -15.76 11.30
C ILE A 371 -11.04 -15.68 12.77
N SER A 372 -11.75 -16.71 13.29
CA SER A 372 -12.00 -16.86 14.73
C SER A 372 -10.71 -17.02 15.56
N GLN A 373 -9.62 -17.46 14.92
CA GLN A 373 -8.29 -17.62 15.52
C GLN A 373 -7.43 -16.36 15.43
N GLY A 374 -7.92 -15.27 14.83
CA GLY A 374 -7.26 -13.96 14.83
C GLY A 374 -6.41 -13.63 13.60
N GLY A 375 -6.47 -14.43 12.53
CA GLY A 375 -5.76 -14.16 11.29
C GLY A 375 -6.42 -14.86 10.09
N ALA A 376 -5.93 -14.59 8.88
CA ALA A 376 -6.44 -15.18 7.65
C ALA A 376 -5.30 -15.58 6.68
N ILE A 377 -5.47 -15.32 5.38
CA ILE A 377 -4.59 -15.84 4.31
C ILE A 377 -3.16 -15.30 4.44
N HIS A 378 -3.00 -13.99 4.67
CA HIS A 378 -1.67 -13.40 4.80
C HIS A 378 -0.92 -13.97 6.01
N CYS A 379 -1.60 -14.19 7.13
CA CYS A 379 -0.99 -14.72 8.36
C CYS A 379 -0.46 -16.16 8.24
N ILE A 380 -0.94 -16.94 7.27
CA ILE A 380 -0.57 -18.35 7.09
C ILE A 380 0.31 -18.60 5.86
N THR A 381 0.81 -17.53 5.25
CA THR A 381 1.67 -17.59 4.07
C THR A 381 2.89 -16.70 4.25
N HIS A 382 4.03 -17.10 3.70
CA HIS A 382 5.19 -16.23 3.55
C HIS A 382 5.84 -16.43 2.18
N SER A 383 6.52 -15.42 1.66
CA SER A 383 7.17 -15.49 0.35
C SER A 383 8.70 -15.49 0.43
N VAL A 384 9.33 -16.02 -0.61
CA VAL A 384 10.77 -15.91 -0.89
C VAL A 384 10.96 -15.30 -2.27
N GLY A 385 11.68 -14.18 -2.33
CA GLY A 385 11.99 -13.48 -3.58
C GLY A 385 12.88 -14.28 -4.52
N VAL A 386 12.94 -13.88 -5.79
CA VAL A 386 13.78 -14.54 -6.81
C VAL A 386 15.29 -14.32 -6.63
N ASN A 387 16.12 -15.29 -7.03
CA ASN A 387 17.59 -15.18 -6.95
C ASN A 387 18.19 -14.04 -7.81
N ASP A 388 17.53 -13.71 -8.92
CA ASP A 388 17.98 -12.71 -9.90
C ASP A 388 16.87 -11.67 -10.12
N PRO A 389 16.62 -10.74 -9.19
CA PRO A 389 15.52 -9.78 -9.34
C PRO A 389 15.82 -8.77 -10.46
N LEU A 390 14.80 -8.49 -11.28
CA LEU A 390 14.80 -7.37 -12.21
C LEU A 390 13.82 -6.33 -11.68
N LEU A 391 14.36 -5.33 -10.99
CA LEU A 391 13.60 -4.29 -10.32
C LEU A 391 13.23 -3.19 -11.30
N ILE A 392 11.95 -2.81 -11.34
CA ILE A 392 11.43 -1.66 -12.09
C ILE A 392 10.57 -0.83 -11.13
N SER A 393 10.90 0.45 -10.96
CA SER A 393 10.13 1.36 -10.12
C SER A 393 10.07 2.76 -10.74
N TYR A 394 8.87 3.31 -10.86
CA TYR A 394 8.62 4.66 -11.38
C TYR A 394 7.37 5.23 -10.73
N LYS A 395 7.34 6.56 -10.57
CA LYS A 395 6.12 7.25 -10.13
C LYS A 395 5.10 7.16 -11.26
N LYS A 396 3.88 6.70 -10.97
CA LYS A 396 2.81 6.68 -11.97
C LYS A 396 2.55 8.10 -12.49
N LEU A 397 2.36 8.22 -13.80
CA LEU A 397 1.87 9.44 -14.43
C LEU A 397 0.52 9.82 -13.83
N GLU A 398 0.37 11.10 -13.53
CA GLU A 398 -0.88 11.73 -13.12
C GLU A 398 -1.58 12.32 -14.34
N ASP A 399 -2.86 12.65 -14.19
CA ASP A 399 -3.64 13.32 -15.22
C ASP A 399 -2.93 14.60 -15.67
N TYR A 400 -2.92 14.85 -16.98
CA TYR A 400 -2.02 15.79 -17.62
C TYR A 400 -2.74 16.77 -18.55
N CYS A 401 -2.58 18.06 -18.26
CA CYS A 401 -3.00 19.17 -19.13
C CYS A 401 -1.93 19.44 -20.22
N PRO A 402 -2.25 19.32 -21.53
CA PRO A 402 -1.30 19.51 -22.64
C PRO A 402 -0.70 20.92 -22.79
N SER A 403 -1.17 21.89 -21.99
CA SER A 403 -0.90 23.32 -22.16
C SER A 403 -0.05 23.86 -21.00
N PRO A 404 0.99 24.68 -21.24
CA PRO A 404 1.52 25.15 -22.53
C PRO A 404 2.59 24.22 -23.14
N VAL A 405 2.92 23.12 -22.47
CA VAL A 405 3.99 22.20 -22.86
C VAL A 405 3.42 20.78 -22.96
N PRO A 406 3.34 20.17 -24.15
CA PRO A 406 2.68 18.86 -24.33
C PRO A 406 3.59 17.66 -24.00
N TYR A 407 4.74 17.90 -23.34
CA TYR A 407 5.75 16.89 -23.09
C TYR A 407 5.47 16.18 -21.77
N VAL A 408 5.05 14.92 -21.84
CA VAL A 408 4.90 14.04 -20.68
C VAL A 408 6.21 13.29 -20.47
N GLY A 409 6.78 13.40 -19.27
CA GLY A 409 8.02 12.74 -18.89
C GLY A 409 7.79 11.59 -17.92
N LEU A 410 8.42 10.45 -18.15
CA LEU A 410 8.49 9.36 -17.18
C LEU A 410 9.95 8.99 -16.94
N GLN A 411 10.30 8.86 -15.66
CA GLN A 411 11.60 8.37 -15.22
C GLN A 411 11.40 7.07 -14.42
N ALA A 412 12.17 6.04 -14.77
CA ALA A 412 12.15 4.75 -14.11
C ALA A 412 13.53 4.36 -13.60
N LEU A 413 13.57 3.88 -12.36
CA LEU A 413 14.70 3.13 -11.83
C LEU A 413 14.58 1.68 -12.31
N VAL A 414 15.60 1.18 -13.00
CA VAL A 414 15.62 -0.20 -13.52
C VAL A 414 16.94 -0.88 -13.20
N LYS A 415 16.90 -1.92 -12.37
CA LYS A 415 18.10 -2.59 -11.84
C LYS A 415 18.08 -4.09 -12.06
N HIS A 416 19.23 -4.64 -12.43
CA HIS A 416 19.50 -6.08 -12.42
C HIS A 416 21.02 -6.30 -12.34
N LYS A 417 21.48 -7.34 -11.64
CA LYS A 417 22.93 -7.57 -11.40
C LYS A 417 23.78 -7.72 -12.66
N SER A 418 23.19 -8.21 -13.75
CA SER A 418 23.88 -8.30 -15.04
C SER A 418 23.99 -6.95 -15.78
N GLY A 419 23.35 -5.90 -15.28
CA GLY A 419 23.02 -4.68 -16.01
C GLY A 419 21.78 -4.84 -16.91
N ILE A 420 21.30 -3.70 -17.42
CA ILE A 420 20.11 -3.59 -18.25
C ILE A 420 20.50 -3.43 -19.73
N SER A 421 19.84 -4.19 -20.60
CA SER A 421 20.02 -4.14 -22.05
C SER A 421 19.12 -3.08 -22.68
N GLU A 422 17.81 -3.18 -22.43
CA GLU A 422 16.79 -2.32 -23.04
C GLU A 422 15.66 -2.06 -22.04
N VAL A 423 15.07 -0.87 -22.12
CA VAL A 423 13.85 -0.51 -21.38
C VAL A 423 12.90 0.15 -22.36
N PHE A 424 11.64 -0.25 -22.32
CA PHE A 424 10.58 0.23 -23.20
C PHE A 424 9.43 0.83 -22.39
N PHE A 425 9.00 2.01 -22.81
CA PHE A 425 7.70 2.55 -22.46
C PHE A 425 6.69 2.10 -23.51
N ASN A 426 5.67 1.37 -23.07
CA ASN A 426 4.63 0.83 -23.94
C ASN A 426 3.33 1.56 -23.62
N TYR A 427 2.71 2.18 -24.61
CA TYR A 427 1.44 2.88 -24.42
C TYR A 427 0.45 2.62 -25.55
N ARG A 428 -0.82 2.89 -25.28
CA ARG A 428 -1.90 2.95 -26.27
C ARG A 428 -2.97 3.93 -25.81
N PHE A 429 -3.84 4.36 -26.72
CA PHE A 429 -5.01 5.14 -26.37
C PHE A 429 -6.14 4.21 -25.89
N ALA A 430 -6.96 4.69 -24.95
CA ALA A 430 -8.07 3.91 -24.44
C ALA A 430 -8.99 3.43 -25.58
N GLY A 431 -9.23 2.11 -25.62
CA GLY A 431 -10.00 1.45 -26.67
C GLY A 431 -9.16 0.86 -27.81
N ASP A 432 -7.88 1.22 -27.93
CA ASP A 432 -6.96 0.56 -28.85
C ASP A 432 -6.56 -0.83 -28.34
N VAL A 433 -6.19 -1.71 -29.29
CA VAL A 433 -5.76 -3.07 -28.98
C VAL A 433 -4.25 -3.15 -28.82
N GLU A 434 -3.50 -2.57 -29.76
CA GLU A 434 -2.04 -2.73 -29.87
C GLU A 434 -1.30 -1.63 -29.12
N PHE A 435 -0.21 -2.01 -28.44
CA PHE A 435 0.68 -1.05 -27.79
C PHE A 435 1.73 -0.53 -28.78
N THR A 436 2.00 0.77 -28.71
CA THR A 436 3.19 1.39 -29.27
C THR A 436 4.34 1.30 -28.26
N SER A 437 5.45 0.71 -28.67
CA SER A 437 6.65 0.54 -27.83
C SER A 437 7.73 1.55 -28.23
N ILE A 438 8.22 2.32 -27.25
CA ILE A 438 9.30 3.28 -27.45
C ILE A 438 10.44 2.97 -26.48
N ALA A 439 11.67 2.92 -26.98
CA ALA A 439 12.85 2.72 -26.16
C ALA A 439 13.12 3.96 -25.28
N MET A 440 13.26 3.74 -23.97
CA MET A 440 13.68 4.74 -23.01
C MET A 440 15.20 4.99 -23.12
N GLN A 441 15.66 6.19 -22.75
CA GLN A 441 17.07 6.55 -22.79
C GLN A 441 17.73 6.27 -21.43
N ASN A 442 18.90 5.64 -21.44
CA ASN A 442 19.69 5.41 -20.23
C ASN A 442 20.42 6.69 -19.84
N GLN A 443 20.17 7.20 -18.63
CA GLN A 443 20.77 8.42 -18.09
C GLN A 443 22.00 8.14 -17.19
N GLY A 444 22.34 6.87 -16.96
CA GLY A 444 23.29 6.44 -15.94
C GLY A 444 22.61 6.20 -14.59
N ASP A 445 23.36 5.65 -13.63
CA ASP A 445 22.90 5.38 -12.26
C ASP A 445 21.57 4.60 -12.20
N ASP A 446 21.41 3.63 -13.10
CA ASP A 446 20.21 2.79 -13.25
C ASP A 446 18.91 3.54 -13.61
N ILE A 447 19.02 4.82 -13.99
CA ILE A 447 17.88 5.66 -14.38
C ILE A 447 17.66 5.62 -15.90
N TRP A 448 16.40 5.39 -16.28
CA TRP A 448 15.92 5.41 -17.64
C TRP A 448 14.80 6.43 -17.78
N ASP A 449 14.84 7.27 -18.81
CA ASP A 449 13.82 8.29 -19.03
C ASP A 449 13.19 8.22 -20.42
N ILE A 450 12.01 8.81 -20.52
CA ILE A 450 11.36 9.11 -21.79
C ILE A 450 10.63 10.43 -21.67
N VAL A 451 10.64 11.19 -22.76
CA VAL A 451 9.81 12.37 -22.95
C VAL A 451 9.00 12.14 -24.23
N ILE A 452 7.68 12.20 -24.11
CA ILE A 452 6.75 11.90 -25.19
C ILE A 452 5.69 12.99 -25.30
N THR A 453 5.10 13.14 -26.49
CA THR A 453 3.89 13.92 -26.72
C THR A 453 2.80 12.99 -27.22
N PHE A 454 1.58 13.17 -26.75
CA PHE A 454 0.42 12.45 -27.26
C PHE A 454 -0.34 13.30 -28.27
N ASP A 455 -0.79 12.69 -29.36
CA ASP A 455 -1.54 13.32 -30.44
C ASP A 455 -3.06 13.21 -30.29
N GLU A 456 -3.54 12.43 -29.31
CA GLU A 456 -4.95 12.30 -28.96
C GLU A 456 -5.21 12.80 -27.53
N LEU A 457 -6.32 13.52 -27.35
CA LEU A 457 -6.78 14.03 -26.06
C LEU A 457 -7.73 13.02 -25.41
N THR A 458 -7.16 11.98 -24.81
CA THR A 458 -7.90 10.85 -24.25
C THR A 458 -7.10 10.19 -23.13
N GLU A 459 -7.67 9.15 -22.54
CA GLU A 459 -6.97 8.32 -21.57
C GLU A 459 -5.86 7.52 -22.27
N VAL A 460 -4.67 7.56 -21.68
CA VAL A 460 -3.50 6.82 -22.16
C VAL A 460 -3.21 5.68 -21.19
N GLU A 461 -3.25 4.46 -21.70
CA GLU A 461 -2.89 3.26 -20.96
C GLU A 461 -1.43 2.89 -21.24
N TYR A 462 -0.66 2.56 -20.21
CA TYR A 462 0.77 2.30 -20.35
C TYR A 462 1.35 1.30 -19.32
N TYR A 463 2.53 0.78 -19.66
CA TYR A 463 3.39 0.01 -18.76
C TYR A 463 4.87 0.13 -19.17
N VAL A 464 5.77 -0.20 -18.24
CA VAL A 464 7.22 -0.27 -18.51
C VAL A 464 7.65 -1.74 -18.62
N HIS A 465 8.48 -2.04 -19.61
CA HIS A 465 9.07 -3.35 -19.86
C HIS A 465 10.59 -3.21 -19.87
N ALA A 466 11.29 -4.05 -19.12
CA ALA A 466 12.75 -4.07 -19.09
C ALA A 466 13.30 -5.43 -19.49
N ILE A 467 14.47 -5.41 -20.11
CA ILE A 467 15.25 -6.60 -20.49
C ILE A 467 16.66 -6.45 -19.90
N ALA A 468 17.05 -7.37 -19.03
CA ALA A 468 18.39 -7.45 -18.48
C ALA A 468 19.40 -8.06 -19.47
N ASN A 469 20.69 -7.81 -19.27
CA ASN A 469 21.76 -8.35 -20.12
C ASN A 469 21.85 -9.88 -20.16
N ASN A 470 21.33 -10.58 -19.13
CA ASN A 470 21.22 -12.05 -19.14
C ASN A 470 19.95 -12.55 -19.86
N GLY A 471 19.12 -11.66 -20.39
CA GLY A 471 17.87 -11.98 -21.09
C GLY A 471 16.63 -12.07 -20.19
N LYS A 472 16.76 -11.89 -18.87
CA LYS A 472 15.59 -11.79 -17.98
C LYS A 472 14.73 -10.59 -18.37
N GLN A 473 13.42 -10.76 -18.35
CA GLN A 473 12.45 -9.71 -18.67
C GLN A 473 11.48 -9.51 -17.51
N GLN A 474 11.04 -8.28 -17.31
CA GLN A 474 10.03 -7.95 -16.31
C GLN A 474 9.18 -6.78 -16.79
N PHE A 475 7.95 -6.72 -16.29
CA PHE A 475 6.97 -5.69 -16.61
C PHE A 475 6.55 -4.99 -15.30
N LYS A 476 6.25 -3.70 -15.37
CA LYS A 476 5.63 -2.97 -14.25
C LYS A 476 4.40 -2.21 -14.79
N PRO A 477 3.18 -2.62 -14.39
CA PRO A 477 2.89 -3.73 -13.46
C PRO A 477 3.26 -5.11 -14.05
N MET A 478 3.51 -6.11 -13.18
CA MET A 478 3.88 -7.48 -13.58
C MET A 478 2.83 -8.14 -14.48
N THR A 479 1.59 -7.68 -14.36
CA THR A 479 0.40 -8.13 -15.07
C THR A 479 0.17 -7.42 -16.42
N ALA A 480 1.13 -6.63 -16.92
CA ALA A 480 1.04 -5.95 -18.22
C ALA A 480 0.50 -6.81 -19.36
N LEU A 481 1.03 -8.02 -19.50
CA LEU A 481 0.63 -8.95 -20.56
C LEU A 481 -0.72 -9.65 -20.29
N ASN A 482 -1.32 -9.40 -19.12
CA ASN A 482 -2.59 -9.93 -18.66
C ASN A 482 -3.64 -8.82 -18.50
N GLY A 483 -3.43 -7.66 -19.14
CA GLY A 483 -4.35 -6.51 -19.10
C GLY A 483 -4.11 -5.54 -17.94
N GLY A 484 -3.06 -5.76 -17.14
CA GLY A 484 -2.71 -4.85 -16.07
C GLY A 484 -1.95 -3.64 -16.58
N VAL A 485 -2.55 -2.48 -16.61
CA VAL A 485 -1.91 -1.25 -17.08
C VAL A 485 -2.15 -0.12 -16.10
N ASN A 486 -1.24 0.84 -16.10
CA ASN A 486 -1.54 2.14 -15.53
C ASN A 486 -2.26 2.99 -16.58
N SER A 487 -3.05 3.95 -16.14
CA SER A 487 -3.63 4.95 -17.03
C SER A 487 -3.54 6.35 -16.43
N PHE A 488 -3.65 7.35 -17.30
CA PHE A 488 -3.83 8.75 -16.94
C PHE A 488 -4.62 9.47 -18.04
N SER A 489 -5.37 10.50 -17.68
CA SER A 489 -6.11 11.36 -18.58
C SER A 489 -5.16 12.38 -19.22
N TYR A 490 -5.12 12.44 -20.55
CA TYR A 490 -4.44 13.51 -21.29
C TYR A 490 -5.51 14.41 -21.94
N SER A 491 -5.99 15.42 -21.22
CA SER A 491 -7.12 16.24 -21.65
C SER A 491 -6.95 17.71 -21.25
N PHE A 492 -7.63 18.61 -21.97
CA PHE A 492 -7.75 20.00 -21.56
C PHE A 492 -8.72 20.19 -20.38
N ASP A 493 -9.57 19.21 -20.10
CA ASP A 493 -10.48 19.26 -18.95
C ASP A 493 -9.71 19.09 -17.62
N GLU A 494 -8.55 18.42 -17.65
CA GLU A 494 -7.63 18.31 -16.50
C GLU A 494 -6.89 19.62 -16.20
N CYS A 495 -7.11 20.67 -17.00
CA CYS A 495 -6.58 21.98 -16.70
C CYS A 495 -7.35 22.67 -15.54
N GLU A 496 -8.42 22.07 -15.00
CA GLU A 496 -9.11 22.56 -13.81
C GLU A 496 -8.38 22.15 -12.51
N GLY A 497 -7.35 22.93 -12.18
CA GLY A 497 -6.64 22.84 -10.90
C GLY A 497 -5.98 24.16 -10.44
N ASP A 498 -5.89 25.17 -11.31
CA ASP A 498 -5.52 26.51 -10.87
C ASP A 498 -6.80 27.23 -10.43
N GLU A 499 -7.01 27.35 -9.11
CA GLU A 499 -7.95 28.35 -8.59
C GLU A 499 -7.68 29.67 -9.32
N CYS A 500 -8.74 30.32 -9.81
CA CYS A 500 -8.64 31.60 -10.51
C CYS A 500 -8.23 32.72 -9.52
N ILE A 501 -6.97 32.69 -9.10
CA ILE A 501 -6.36 33.62 -8.16
C ILE A 501 -5.50 34.58 -8.96
N PRO A 502 -5.77 35.89 -8.90
CA PRO A 502 -4.94 36.87 -9.58
C PRO A 502 -3.53 36.89 -8.99
N SER A 503 -2.53 36.70 -9.84
CA SER A 503 -1.10 36.77 -9.49
C SER A 503 -0.36 37.64 -10.50
N LEU A 504 0.17 38.78 -10.05
CA LEU A 504 0.87 39.71 -10.93
C LEU A 504 2.25 39.16 -11.34
N ILE A 505 2.45 38.95 -12.64
CA ILE A 505 3.74 38.54 -13.22
C ILE A 505 4.75 39.70 -13.06
N PRO A 506 5.87 39.52 -12.33
CA PRO A 506 6.86 40.57 -12.12
C PRO A 506 7.45 41.08 -13.45
N GLY A 507 7.37 42.39 -13.68
CA GLY A 507 7.88 43.03 -14.90
C GLY A 507 6.93 42.94 -16.11
N CYS A 508 5.72 42.42 -15.94
CA CYS A 508 4.71 42.44 -16.99
C CYS A 508 4.26 43.87 -17.29
N SER A 509 4.15 44.19 -18.58
CA SER A 509 3.67 45.48 -19.06
C SER A 509 2.55 45.26 -20.07
N PHE A 510 1.43 45.91 -19.85
CA PHE A 510 0.28 45.88 -20.75
C PHE A 510 0.03 47.28 -21.32
N VAL A 511 -0.59 47.33 -22.50
CA VAL A 511 -0.93 48.59 -23.15
C VAL A 511 -2.12 49.24 -22.44
N SER A 512 -2.11 50.56 -22.33
CA SER A 512 -3.21 51.34 -21.72
C SER A 512 -4.36 51.55 -22.72
N VAL A 513 -4.94 50.46 -23.22
CA VAL A 513 -6.12 50.45 -24.10
C VAL A 513 -7.31 49.99 -23.28
N TRP A 514 -8.47 50.64 -23.45
CA TRP A 514 -9.70 50.24 -22.76
C TRP A 514 -10.56 49.37 -23.68
N ASP A 515 -10.50 48.06 -23.45
CA ASP A 515 -11.23 47.00 -24.13
C ASP A 515 -11.52 45.89 -23.09
N PRO A 516 -12.42 46.17 -22.13
CA PRO A 516 -12.44 45.49 -20.85
C PRO A 516 -12.81 44.02 -20.96
N VAL A 517 -12.26 43.21 -20.06
CA VAL A 517 -12.59 41.79 -19.91
C VAL A 517 -12.93 41.50 -18.46
N CYS A 518 -13.85 40.57 -18.25
CA CYS A 518 -14.24 40.08 -16.93
C CYS A 518 -13.53 38.75 -16.67
N GLY A 519 -12.56 38.75 -15.75
CA GLY A 519 -11.82 37.55 -15.37
C GLY A 519 -12.68 36.50 -14.68
N CYS A 520 -12.24 35.24 -14.71
CA CYS A 520 -12.82 34.15 -13.92
C CYS A 520 -12.84 34.44 -12.40
N ASP A 521 -12.05 35.42 -11.94
CA ASP A 521 -11.97 35.91 -10.56
C ASP A 521 -13.06 36.94 -10.23
N GLY A 522 -13.91 37.29 -11.19
CA GLY A 522 -14.92 38.35 -11.07
C GLY A 522 -14.34 39.77 -11.12
N THR A 523 -13.06 39.94 -11.49
CA THR A 523 -12.41 41.25 -11.61
C THR A 523 -12.49 41.76 -13.05
N THR A 524 -12.81 43.05 -13.22
CA THR A 524 -12.73 43.70 -14.52
C THR A 524 -11.31 44.22 -14.78
N TYR A 525 -10.69 43.71 -15.83
CA TYR A 525 -9.41 44.17 -16.34
C TYR A 525 -9.64 45.14 -17.51
N SER A 526 -8.76 46.13 -17.69
CA SER A 526 -8.88 47.15 -18.74
C SER A 526 -8.73 46.59 -20.15
N ASN A 527 -8.03 45.47 -20.29
CA ASN A 527 -7.96 44.65 -21.50
C ASN A 527 -7.42 43.26 -21.17
N SER A 528 -7.52 42.34 -22.13
CA SER A 528 -6.99 40.97 -22.01
C SER A 528 -5.50 40.91 -21.71
N SER A 529 -4.69 41.90 -22.11
CA SER A 529 -3.26 41.93 -21.77
C SER A 529 -3.02 42.27 -20.30
N GLU A 530 -3.88 43.08 -19.68
CA GLU A 530 -3.85 43.30 -18.24
C GLU A 530 -4.28 42.03 -17.48
N ALA A 531 -5.37 41.37 -17.89
CA ALA A 531 -5.81 40.10 -17.29
C ALA A 531 -4.69 39.05 -17.31
N ASN A 532 -4.03 38.88 -18.47
CA ASN A 532 -2.87 37.99 -18.60
C ASN A 532 -1.69 38.38 -17.69
N CYS A 533 -1.44 39.68 -17.46
CA CYS A 533 -0.41 40.10 -16.51
C CYS A 533 -0.74 39.73 -15.07
N TYR A 534 -2.01 39.53 -14.74
CA TYR A 534 -2.49 39.02 -13.46
C TYR A 534 -2.72 37.50 -13.47
N ASN A 535 -2.18 36.79 -14.46
CA ASN A 535 -2.33 35.34 -14.64
C ASN A 535 -3.79 34.89 -14.85
N ILE A 536 -4.66 35.79 -15.33
CA ILE A 536 -6.05 35.50 -15.65
C ILE A 536 -6.19 35.28 -17.16
N PHE A 537 -6.23 34.02 -17.57
CA PHE A 537 -6.36 33.61 -18.98
C PHE A 537 -7.79 33.24 -19.37
N ASP A 538 -8.65 32.98 -18.40
CA ASP A 538 -10.08 32.75 -18.60
C ASP A 538 -10.86 34.03 -18.25
N TRP A 539 -11.53 34.59 -19.25
CA TRP A 539 -12.28 35.83 -19.13
C TRP A 539 -13.36 35.94 -20.22
N THR A 540 -14.36 36.77 -19.97
CA THR A 540 -15.42 37.13 -20.93
C THR A 540 -15.25 38.56 -21.43
N GLU A 541 -15.66 38.85 -22.66
CA GLU A 541 -15.63 40.20 -23.22
C GLU A 541 -16.59 41.13 -22.46
N GLY A 542 -16.10 42.31 -22.08
CA GLY A 542 -16.85 43.30 -21.31
C GLY A 542 -16.50 43.30 -19.82
N PRO A 543 -16.95 44.32 -19.08
CA PRO A 543 -16.76 44.38 -17.63
C PRO A 543 -17.64 43.36 -16.89
N CYS A 544 -17.22 42.95 -15.70
CA CYS A 544 -18.00 42.05 -14.85
C CYS A 544 -19.33 42.66 -14.41
N GLU A 545 -20.38 41.85 -14.28
CA GLU A 545 -21.74 42.31 -13.95
C GLU A 545 -21.95 42.73 -12.47
N SER A 546 -20.90 42.71 -11.62
CA SER A 546 -21.05 43.05 -10.21
C SER A 546 -20.99 44.57 -9.95
N SER A 547 -22.18 45.18 -9.95
CA SER A 547 -22.44 46.57 -9.53
C SER A 547 -22.18 46.80 -8.03
N ILE A 548 -21.24 47.67 -7.69
CA ILE A 548 -21.18 48.32 -6.37
C ILE A 548 -21.41 49.80 -6.59
N GLY A 549 -22.56 50.30 -6.13
CA GLY A 549 -22.83 51.74 -6.09
C GLY A 549 -21.87 52.42 -5.11
N LEU A 550 -21.52 53.69 -5.35
CA LEU A 550 -20.57 54.46 -4.53
C LEU A 550 -20.88 54.37 -3.03
N ASP A 551 -22.16 54.29 -2.64
CA ASP A 551 -22.55 54.19 -1.23
C ASP A 551 -22.07 52.91 -0.54
N SER A 552 -22.21 51.74 -1.18
CA SER A 552 -21.76 50.49 -0.57
C SER A 552 -20.24 50.31 -0.65
N TYR A 553 -19.57 51.04 -1.55
CA TYR A 553 -18.10 51.16 -1.55
C TYR A 553 -17.61 52.01 -0.38
N LEU A 554 -18.29 53.13 -0.09
CA LEU A 554 -17.93 54.04 0.98
C LEU A 554 -18.12 53.43 2.38
N ASP A 555 -19.12 52.56 2.56
CA ASP A 555 -19.43 51.96 3.87
C ASP A 555 -18.50 50.78 4.27
N ASN A 556 -17.75 50.20 3.32
CA ASN A 556 -16.95 48.98 3.53
C ASN A 556 -15.42 49.21 3.59
N HIS A 557 -14.95 50.47 3.63
CA HIS A 557 -13.52 50.76 3.69
C HIS A 557 -13.11 51.45 5.00
N ASP A 558 -12.11 50.87 5.69
CA ASP A 558 -11.52 51.38 6.94
C ASP A 558 -10.69 52.67 6.80
N LYS A 559 -10.64 53.29 5.61
CA LYS A 559 -9.81 54.47 5.31
C LYS A 559 -10.67 55.72 5.07
N ASN A 560 -10.27 56.87 5.60
CA ASN A 560 -11.01 58.11 5.35
C ASN A 560 -10.63 58.70 4.00
N ILE A 561 -11.63 59.04 3.20
CA ILE A 561 -11.44 59.69 1.90
C ILE A 561 -11.24 61.19 2.09
N ILE A 562 -10.17 61.74 1.51
CA ILE A 562 -9.91 63.17 1.45
C ILE A 562 -10.73 63.80 0.31
N ASN A 563 -10.61 63.29 -0.92
CA ASN A 563 -11.24 63.85 -2.12
C ASN A 563 -11.54 62.78 -3.18
N ILE A 564 -12.57 63.03 -4.00
CA ILE A 564 -12.90 62.22 -5.18
C ILE A 564 -12.84 63.12 -6.42
N PHE A 565 -12.13 62.66 -7.46
CA PHE A 565 -11.94 63.38 -8.70
C PHE A 565 -12.54 62.60 -9.88
N ASP A 566 -13.01 63.31 -10.91
CA ASP A 566 -13.20 62.69 -12.23
C ASP A 566 -11.84 62.46 -12.91
N VAL A 567 -11.84 61.66 -13.97
CA VAL A 567 -10.64 61.41 -14.80
C VAL A 567 -10.07 62.66 -15.47
N SER A 568 -10.77 63.81 -15.41
CA SER A 568 -10.29 65.12 -15.88
C SER A 568 -9.73 65.99 -14.74
N GLY A 569 -9.58 65.44 -13.52
CA GLY A 569 -9.02 66.12 -12.36
C GLY A 569 -9.96 67.10 -11.65
N ARG A 570 -11.27 67.06 -11.94
CA ARG A 570 -12.26 67.92 -11.27
C ARG A 570 -12.81 67.22 -10.03
N MET A 571 -12.85 67.93 -8.91
CA MET A 571 -13.48 67.40 -7.69
C MET A 571 -14.98 67.16 -7.90
N ILE A 572 -15.46 66.01 -7.45
CA ILE A 572 -16.86 65.60 -7.53
C ILE A 572 -17.46 65.56 -6.12
N ASN A 573 -18.46 66.40 -5.85
CA ASN A 573 -19.14 66.46 -4.55
C ASN A 573 -20.57 65.89 -4.57
N GLN A 574 -21.06 65.36 -5.69
CA GLN A 574 -22.38 64.74 -5.81
C GLN A 574 -22.33 63.50 -6.69
N LYS A 575 -23.08 62.46 -6.25
CA LYS A 575 -23.26 61.18 -6.93
C LYS A 575 -23.69 61.41 -8.38
N LYS A 576 -22.79 61.08 -9.31
CA LYS A 576 -23.15 60.90 -10.71
C LYS A 576 -22.77 59.49 -11.08
N GLU A 577 -23.81 58.72 -11.34
CA GLU A 577 -23.79 57.38 -11.93
C GLU A 577 -23.10 57.41 -13.31
N ASP A 578 -22.56 56.26 -13.71
CA ASP A 578 -21.85 55.99 -14.97
C ASP A 578 -20.50 56.71 -15.19
N LYS A 579 -19.60 56.75 -14.19
CA LYS A 579 -18.27 57.37 -14.34
C LYS A 579 -17.12 56.67 -13.63
N ILE A 580 -15.95 56.75 -14.24
CA ILE A 580 -14.67 56.45 -13.60
C ILE A 580 -14.30 57.60 -12.65
N VAL A 581 -13.99 57.27 -11.41
CA VAL A 581 -13.51 58.21 -10.39
C VAL A 581 -12.12 57.84 -9.89
N ILE A 582 -11.39 58.84 -9.41
CA ILE A 582 -10.11 58.68 -8.72
C ILE A 582 -10.32 59.11 -7.26
N ILE A 583 -10.02 58.22 -6.32
CA ILE A 583 -10.26 58.40 -4.89
C ILE A 583 -8.92 58.61 -4.20
N LEU A 584 -8.80 59.69 -3.41
CA LEU A 584 -7.61 60.00 -2.61
C LEU A 584 -7.92 59.78 -1.13
N TYR A 585 -7.14 58.91 -0.49
CA TYR A 585 -7.28 58.56 0.93
C TYR A 585 -6.34 59.38 1.83
N ASP A 586 -6.65 59.40 3.13
CA ASP A 586 -5.90 60.15 4.15
C ASP A 586 -4.47 59.66 4.39
N ASP A 587 -4.21 58.39 4.09
CA ASP A 587 -2.87 57.78 4.06
C ASP A 587 -2.07 58.13 2.79
N GLY A 588 -2.64 58.88 1.85
CA GLY A 588 -2.02 59.28 0.59
C GLY A 588 -2.14 58.27 -0.55
N THR A 589 -2.86 57.16 -0.35
CA THR A 589 -3.15 56.20 -1.43
C THR A 589 -4.15 56.75 -2.44
N VAL A 590 -4.00 56.32 -3.71
CA VAL A 590 -4.85 56.73 -4.83
C VAL A 590 -5.42 55.49 -5.51
N GLU A 591 -6.74 55.43 -5.62
CA GLU A 591 -7.45 54.31 -6.25
C GLU A 591 -8.33 54.79 -7.41
N LYS A 592 -8.47 53.97 -8.46
CA LYS A 592 -9.32 54.25 -9.62
C LYS A 592 -10.46 53.24 -9.66
N LYS A 593 -11.70 53.71 -9.62
CA LYS A 593 -12.89 52.84 -9.61
C LYS A 593 -13.90 53.26 -10.67
N TYR A 594 -14.49 52.30 -11.35
CA TYR A 594 -15.70 52.55 -12.15
C TYR A 594 -16.90 52.45 -11.22
N ILE A 595 -17.76 53.47 -11.27
CA ILE A 595 -18.98 53.52 -10.49
C ILE A 595 -20.14 53.59 -11.46
N ASN A 596 -20.97 52.55 -11.41
CA ASN A 596 -22.27 52.51 -12.07
C ASN A 596 -23.26 53.34 -11.25
#